data_AF-A0A939XBQ0-F1
#
_entry.id   AF-A0A939XBQ0-F1
#
_cell.length_a   1.000
_cell.length_b   1.000
_cell.length_c   1.000
_cell.angle_alpha   90.00
_cell.angle_beta   90.00
_cell.angle_gamma   90.00
#
_symmetry.space_group_name_H-M   'P 1'
#
loop_
_entity.id
_entity.type
_entity.pdbx_description
1 polymer ?
#
loop_
_entity_poly.entity_id
_entity_poly.type
_entity_poly.pdbx_seq_one_letter_code
_entity_poly.pdbx_strand_id
1 'polypeptide(L)' 'MDIKRDFYLTKLINRMGNGQVKVITGVRRCGKSFLLNTLFFEYLLSKGIPEDHII' A
#
# COMPACT_ATOMS: atom_id res chain seq x y z
N MET A 1 -18.18 2.03 -3.24
CA MET A 1 -17.69 0.87 -4.03
C MET A 1 -16.21 1.05 -4.17
N ASP A 2 -15.42 0.38 -3.34
CA ASP A 2 -13.97 0.49 -3.41
C ASP A 2 -13.45 -0.32 -4.60
N ILE A 3 -12.63 0.32 -5.42
CA ILE A 3 -12.00 -0.34 -6.56
C ILE A 3 -10.90 -1.24 -5.99
N LYS A 4 -11.12 -2.55 -6.05
CA LYS A 4 -10.14 -3.56 -5.65
C LYS A 4 -8.88 -3.43 -6.50
N ARG A 5 -7.72 -3.30 -5.84
CA ARG A 5 -6.38 -3.25 -6.47
C ARG A 5 -5.52 -4.42 -6.03
N ASP A 6 -6.14 -5.58 -5.89
CA ASP A 6 -5.57 -6.76 -5.25
C ASP A 6 -4.22 -7.15 -5.84
N PHE A 7 -4.05 -7.05 -7.16
CA PHE A 7 -2.76 -7.31 -7.82
C PHE A 7 -1.63 -6.40 -7.30
N TYR A 8 -1.85 -5.08 -7.27
CA TYR A 8 -0.84 -4.12 -6.84
C TYR A 8 -0.60 -4.17 -5.34
N LEU A 9 -1.67 -4.36 -4.56
CA LEU A 9 -1.58 -4.51 -3.11
C LEU A 9 -0.79 -5.76 -2.74
N THR A 10 -1.14 -6.91 -3.33
CA THR A 10 -0.42 -8.19 -3.12
C THR A 10 1.05 -8.07 -3.51
N LYS A 11 1.36 -7.34 -4.60
CA LYS A 11 2.74 -7.09 -5.01
C LYS A 11 3.55 -6.30 -3.97
N LEU A 12 2.94 -5.32 -3.30
CA LEU A 12 3.56 -4.59 -2.20
C LEU A 12 3.77 -5.48 -0.98
N ILE A 13 2.74 -6.23 -0.59
CA ILE A 13 2.78 -7.15 0.56
C ILE A 13 3.88 -8.19 0.40
N ASN A 14 3.96 -8.85 -0.75
CA ASN A 14 4.95 -9.89 -1.03
C ASN A 14 6.39 -9.39 -1.02
N ARG A 15 6.59 -8.07 -1.11
CA ARG A 15 7.92 -7.45 -1.10
C ARG A 15 8.17 -6.67 0.20
N MET A 16 7.29 -6.76 1.19
CA MET A 16 7.47 -6.14 2.50
C MET A 16 8.60 -6.82 3.29
N GLY A 17 9.26 -6.09 4.19
CA GLY A 17 10.21 -6.66 5.16
C GLY A 17 11.54 -7.15 4.58
N ASN A 18 11.85 -6.88 3.31
CA ASN A 18 13.10 -7.33 2.67
C ASN A 18 14.23 -6.28 2.68
N GLY A 19 14.11 -5.23 3.51
CA GLY A 19 15.13 -4.18 3.66
C GLY A 19 15.34 -3.26 2.45
N GLN A 20 14.52 -3.38 1.39
CA GLN A 20 14.66 -2.56 0.18
C GLN A 20 13.51 -1.57 0.02
N VAL A 21 13.84 -0.31 -0.32
CA VAL A 21 12.88 0.75 -0.65
C VAL A 21 12.00 0.35 -1.83
N LYS A 22 10.71 0.69 -1.78
CA LYS A 22 9.74 0.44 -2.86
C LYS A 22 9.35 1.75 -3.53
N VAL A 23 9.50 1.81 -4.85
CA VAL A 23 9.10 2.97 -5.66
C VAL A 23 7.85 2.61 -6.45
N ILE A 24 6.79 3.42 -6.31
CA ILE A 24 5.53 3.25 -7.05
C ILE A 24 5.44 4.32 -8.14
N THR A 25 5.46 3.87 -9.39
CA THR A 25 5.36 4.74 -10.57
C THR A 25 4.03 4.54 -11.29
N GLY A 26 3.69 5.46 -12.19
CA GLY A 26 2.49 5.40 -13.02
C GLY A 26 1.97 6.78 -13.40
N VAL A 27 1.09 6.84 -14.39
CA VAL A 27 0.56 8.10 -14.93
C VAL A 27 -0.18 8.95 -13.88
N ARG A 28 -0.26 10.26 -14.10
CA ARG A 28 -1.02 11.17 -13.24
C ARG A 28 -2.48 10.68 -13.13
N ARG A 29 -3.09 10.78 -11.94
CA ARG A 29 -4.47 10.35 -11.64
C ARG A 29 -4.76 8.84 -11.73
N CYS A 30 -3.76 7.96 -11.86
CA CYS A 30 -4.00 6.50 -11.80
C CYS A 30 -4.24 5.93 -10.38
N GLY A 31 -4.41 6.76 -9.35
CA GLY A 31 -4.75 6.32 -7.99
C GLY A 31 -3.59 5.72 -7.17
N LYS A 32 -2.34 6.14 -7.41
CA LYS A 32 -1.19 5.72 -6.57
C LYS A 32 -1.37 6.09 -5.10
N SER A 33 -1.83 7.31 -4.82
CA SER A 33 -2.10 7.77 -3.44
C SER A 33 -3.19 6.93 -2.77
N PHE A 34 -4.22 6.51 -3.50
CA PHE A 34 -5.25 5.62 -2.96
C PHE A 34 -4.70 4.22 -2.63
N LEU A 35 -3.81 3.68 -3.46
CA LEU A 35 -3.16 2.39 -3.20
C LEU A 35 -2.35 2.43 -1.89
N LEU A 36 -1.58 3.50 -1.65
CA LEU A 36 -0.73 3.62 -0.46
C LEU A 36 -1.52 4.07 0.78
N ASN A 37 -2.22 5.19 0.67
CA ASN A 37 -2.77 5.91 1.83
C ASN A 37 -4.15 5.39 2.25
N THR A 38 -4.72 4.44 1.51
CA THR A 38 -6.00 3.81 1.85
C THR A 38 -5.81 2.31 1.93
N LEU A 39 -5.59 1.65 0.78
CA LEU A 39 -5.59 0.18 0.75
C LEU A 39 -4.41 -0.45 1.52
N PHE A 40 -3.20 0.09 1.32
CA PHE A 40 -2.02 -0.42 2.02
C PHE A 40 -2.02 0.01 3.48
N PHE A 41 -2.44 1.24 3.78
CA PHE A 41 -2.64 1.72 5.15
C PHE A 41 -3.59 0.82 5.95
N GLU A 42 -4.79 0.53 5.41
CA GLU A 42 -5.76 -0.39 6.03
C GLU A 42 -5.18 -1.80 6.22
N TYR A 43 -4.40 -2.28 5.25
CA TYR A 43 -3.68 -3.55 5.40
C TYR A 43 -2.71 -3.52 6.60
N LEU A 44 -1.91 -2.46 6.75
CA LEU A 44 -0.96 -2.34 7.87
C LEU A 44 -1.70 -2.28 9.22
N LEU A 45 -2.79 -1.51 9.31
CA LEU A 45 -3.65 -1.49 10.49
C LEU A 45 -4.23 -2.87 10.80
N SER A 46 -4.68 -3.61 9.78
CA SER A 46 -5.19 -4.98 9.95
C SER A 46 -4.13 -5.97 10.46
N LYS A 47 -2.84 -5.63 10.33
CA LYS A 47 -1.70 -6.38 10.88
C LYS A 47 -1.31 -5.95 12.29
N GLY A 48 -2.04 -5.01 12.89
CA GLY A 48 -1.80 -4.50 14.24
C GLY A 48 -0.65 -3.49 14.30
N ILE A 49 -0.25 -2.90 13.17
CA ILE A 49 0.72 -1.80 13.18
C ILE A 49 0.00 -0.55 13.70
N PRO A 50 0.49 0.08 14.77
CA PRO A 50 -0.06 1.33 15.28
C PRO A 50 -0.07 2.43 14.22
N GLU A 51 -1.12 3.25 14.21
CA GLU A 51 -1.28 4.32 13.20
C GLU A 51 -0.13 5.35 13.24
N ASP A 52 0.39 5.65 14.42
CA ASP A 52 1.51 6.56 14.65
C ASP A 52 2.85 6.03 14.09
N HIS A 53 2.90 4.74 13.72
CA HIS A 53 4.06 4.13 13.07
C HIS A 53 3.93 4.08 11.53
N ILE A 54 2.88 4.66 10.95
CA ILE A 54 2.65 4.70 9.50
C ILE A 54 2.74 6.16 9.01
N ILE A 55 3.67 6.44 8.09
CA ILE A 55 4.01 7.79 7.57
C ILE A 55 3.60 7.93 6.10
#